data_AF-A0A4R9KDH1-F1
#
_entry.id   AF-A0A4R9KDH1-F1
#
_cell.length_a   1.000
_cell.length_b   1.000
_cell.length_c   1.000
_cell.angle_alpha   90.00
_cell.angle_beta   90.00
_cell.angle_gamma   90.00
#
_symmetry.space_group_name_H-M   'P 1'
#
loop_
_entity.id
_entity.type
_entity.pdbx_description
1 polymer ?
#
loop_
_entity_poly.entity_id
_entity_poly.type
_entity_poly.pdbx_seq_one_letter_code
_entity_poly.pdbx_strand_id
1 'polypeptide(L)'
;MQIKRTVPIFLLLFCTSHLFAETNTESILKLIHIVEKKPVDQSSQRVYDQIIQYAIESKSVQIVVSPKLLPWFTRDTDYKLILFGSFIAGNIKPQLISGIKGDDSYSGILNLIKTYEEIRKFNESFYMIEIDRLIELEKDGRLRDYTKTATQ
;
A
#
# COMPACT_ATOMS: atom_id res chain seq x y z
N MET A 1 -34.38 -59.06 29.73
CA MET A 1 -34.14 -58.45 28.40
C MET A 1 -34.32 -56.94 28.53
N GLN A 2 -33.21 -56.19 28.65
CA GLN A 2 -33.19 -54.73 28.86
C GLN A 2 -32.04 -54.19 27.99
N ILE A 3 -32.38 -53.57 26.87
CA ILE A 3 -31.41 -52.97 25.94
C ILE A 3 -31.23 -51.51 26.38
N LYS A 4 -30.11 -51.21 27.06
CA LYS A 4 -29.72 -49.83 27.35
C LYS A 4 -29.24 -49.18 26.06
N ARG A 5 -30.03 -48.25 25.52
CA ARG A 5 -29.69 -47.42 24.36
C ARG A 5 -28.55 -46.48 24.72
N THR A 6 -27.40 -46.63 24.07
CA THR A 6 -26.33 -45.64 24.03
C THR A 6 -26.72 -44.54 23.03
N VAL A 7 -26.80 -43.30 23.50
CA VAL A 7 -26.97 -42.12 22.64
C VAL A 7 -25.59 -41.63 22.22
N PRO A 8 -25.24 -41.56 20.93
CA PRO A 8 -24.00 -40.93 20.51
C PRO A 8 -24.17 -39.41 20.62
N ILE A 9 -23.33 -38.79 21.45
CA ILE A 9 -23.15 -37.34 21.54
C ILE A 9 -22.55 -36.89 20.21
N PHE A 10 -23.34 -36.20 19.39
CA PHE A 10 -22.87 -35.58 18.15
C PHE A 10 -21.96 -34.40 18.51
N LEU A 11 -20.70 -34.52 18.10
CA LEU A 11 -19.65 -33.53 18.24
C LEU A 11 -19.97 -32.30 17.37
N LEU A 12 -20.50 -31.23 17.96
CA LEU A 12 -20.68 -29.94 17.30
C LEU A 12 -19.36 -29.16 17.39
N LEU A 13 -18.47 -29.44 16.44
CA LEU A 13 -17.30 -28.60 16.18
C LEU A 13 -17.83 -27.30 15.56
N PHE A 14 -18.05 -26.28 16.40
CA PHE A 14 -18.19 -24.90 15.94
C PHE A 14 -16.86 -24.51 15.30
N CYS A 15 -16.77 -24.70 13.99
CA CYS A 15 -15.78 -24.02 13.17
C CYS A 15 -16.14 -22.54 13.25
N THR A 16 -15.54 -21.82 14.20
CA THR A 16 -15.57 -20.37 14.24
C THR A 16 -14.89 -19.92 12.96
N SER A 17 -15.69 -19.69 11.93
CA SER A 17 -15.25 -18.97 10.74
C SER A 17 -14.71 -17.65 11.27
N HIS A 18 -13.40 -17.46 11.13
CA HIS A 18 -12.83 -16.15 11.27
C HIS A 18 -13.50 -15.27 10.21
N LEU A 19 -14.53 -14.54 10.64
CA LEU A 19 -15.11 -13.43 9.90
C LEU A 19 -14.07 -12.30 9.90
N PHE A 20 -12.94 -12.52 9.22
CA PHE A 20 -12.20 -11.39 8.69
C PHE A 20 -13.11 -10.82 7.60
N ALA A 21 -13.76 -9.70 7.89
CA ALA A 21 -14.36 -8.90 6.85
C ALA A 21 -13.20 -8.48 5.94
N GLU A 22 -12.99 -9.21 4.84
CA GLU A 22 -12.07 -8.79 3.79
C GLU A 22 -12.45 -7.35 3.44
N THR A 23 -11.53 -6.41 3.68
CA THR A 23 -11.77 -5.03 3.25
C THR A 23 -11.91 -5.09 1.73
N ASN A 24 -13.12 -4.81 1.24
CA ASN A 24 -13.40 -4.99 -0.18
C ASN A 24 -12.61 -3.96 -1.02
N THR A 25 -12.28 -4.33 -2.25
CA THR A 25 -11.49 -3.51 -3.20
C THR A 25 -12.05 -2.09 -3.35
N GLU A 26 -13.37 -1.93 -3.39
CA GLU A 26 -14.04 -0.63 -3.53
C GLU A 26 -13.72 0.31 -2.36
N SER A 27 -13.69 -0.22 -1.14
CA SER A 27 -13.37 0.55 0.07
C SER A 27 -11.93 1.06 0.03
N ILE A 28 -10.99 0.23 -0.41
CA ILE A 28 -9.58 0.64 -0.57
C ILE A 28 -9.42 1.67 -1.67
N LEU A 29 -10.09 1.53 -2.81
CA LEU A 29 -10.06 2.53 -3.86
C LEU A 29 -10.59 3.90 -3.39
N LYS A 30 -11.61 3.91 -2.51
CA LYS A 30 -12.09 5.16 -1.86
C LYS A 30 -11.02 5.77 -0.96
N LEU A 31 -10.31 4.96 -0.17
CA LEU A 31 -9.19 5.43 0.67
C LEU A 31 -8.05 6.01 -0.18
N ILE A 32 -7.68 5.34 -1.26
CA ILE A 32 -6.67 5.84 -2.22
C ILE A 32 -7.10 7.20 -2.79
N HIS A 33 -8.37 7.34 -3.19
CA HIS A 33 -8.89 8.61 -3.71
C HIS A 33 -8.85 9.75 -2.69
N ILE A 34 -9.02 9.45 -1.40
CA ILE A 34 -8.90 10.45 -0.31
C ILE A 34 -7.46 11.00 -0.27
N VAL A 35 -6.46 10.12 -0.23
CA VAL A 35 -5.05 10.54 -0.15
C VAL A 35 -4.52 11.12 -1.47
N GLU A 36 -5.06 10.74 -2.63
CA GLU A 36 -4.68 11.37 -3.90
C GLU A 36 -5.13 12.84 -4.01
N LYS A 37 -6.23 13.19 -3.34
CA LYS A 37 -6.74 14.56 -3.26
C LYS A 37 -6.08 15.39 -2.17
N LYS A 38 -5.81 14.78 -1.02
CA LYS A 38 -5.20 15.43 0.15
C LYS A 38 -4.15 14.48 0.75
N PRO A 39 -2.95 14.41 0.17
CA PRO A 39 -1.93 13.46 0.60
C PRO A 39 -1.30 13.83 1.94
N VAL A 40 -1.40 15.10 2.35
CA VAL A 40 -0.88 15.64 3.60
C VAL A 40 -2.00 16.38 4.33
N ASP A 41 -2.76 15.66 5.15
CA ASP A 41 -3.84 16.17 6.00
C ASP A 41 -3.80 15.47 7.37
N GLN A 42 -4.47 16.04 8.37
CA GLN A 42 -4.56 15.46 9.71
C GLN A 42 -5.08 14.02 9.69
N SER A 43 -5.95 13.70 8.72
CA SER A 43 -6.51 12.36 8.57
C SER A 43 -5.67 11.40 7.70
N SER A 44 -4.72 11.91 6.90
CA SER A 44 -4.03 11.10 5.88
C SER A 44 -3.21 9.96 6.48
N GLN A 45 -2.60 10.14 7.66
CA GLN A 45 -1.81 9.09 8.32
C GLN A 45 -2.63 7.81 8.54
N ARG A 46 -3.83 7.96 9.14
CA ARG A 46 -4.73 6.82 9.39
C ARG A 46 -5.18 6.15 8.09
N VAL A 47 -5.41 6.93 7.03
CA VAL A 47 -5.80 6.39 5.73
C VAL A 47 -4.65 5.60 5.09
N TYR A 48 -3.41 6.11 5.17
CA TYR A 48 -2.24 5.37 4.71
C TYR A 48 -2.00 4.09 5.50
N ASP A 49 -2.17 4.11 6.83
CA ASP A 49 -2.08 2.88 7.65
C ASP A 49 -3.06 1.80 7.16
N GLN A 50 -4.30 2.18 6.83
CA GLN A 50 -5.29 1.25 6.31
C GLN A 50 -4.92 0.70 4.92
N ILE A 51 -4.38 1.55 4.04
CA ILE A 51 -3.91 1.15 2.71
C ILE A 51 -2.71 0.19 2.83
N ILE A 52 -1.77 0.49 3.72
CA ILE A 52 -0.59 -0.35 3.98
C ILE A 52 -1.02 -1.69 4.59
N GLN A 53 -1.91 -1.68 5.58
CA GLN A 53 -2.41 -2.91 6.20
C GLN A 53 -3.10 -3.80 5.17
N TYR A 54 -3.96 -3.22 4.33
CA TYR A 54 -4.57 -3.94 3.23
C TYR A 54 -3.53 -4.55 2.28
N ALA A 55 -2.49 -3.78 1.91
CA ALA A 55 -1.43 -4.28 1.03
C ALA A 55 -0.65 -5.46 1.63
N ILE A 56 -0.47 -5.48 2.95
CA ILE A 56 0.20 -6.57 3.68
C ILE A 56 -0.68 -7.83 3.71
N GLU A 57 -1.99 -7.68 3.94
CA GLU A 57 -2.91 -8.80 4.14
C GLU A 57 -3.50 -9.35 2.84
N SER A 58 -3.61 -8.52 1.80
CA SER A 58 -4.35 -8.85 0.59
C SER A 58 -3.56 -9.78 -0.34
N LYS A 59 -4.21 -10.86 -0.76
CA LYS A 59 -3.68 -11.76 -1.80
C LYS A 59 -3.83 -11.20 -3.21
N SER A 60 -4.66 -10.16 -3.39
CA SER A 60 -5.03 -9.57 -4.67
C SER A 60 -4.01 -8.58 -5.22
N VAL A 61 -3.03 -8.18 -4.40
CA VAL A 61 -1.99 -7.23 -4.80
C VAL A 61 -0.60 -7.82 -4.57
N GLN A 62 0.38 -7.26 -5.26
CA GLN A 62 1.79 -7.56 -5.09
C GLN A 62 2.58 -6.26 -5.16
N ILE A 63 3.56 -6.12 -4.26
CA ILE A 63 4.39 -4.93 -4.17
C ILE A 63 5.83 -5.38 -3.98
N VAL A 64 6.74 -4.77 -4.72
CA VAL A 64 8.17 -4.91 -4.51
C VAL A 64 8.66 -3.68 -3.75
N VAL A 65 9.25 -3.93 -2.58
CA VAL A 65 9.96 -2.92 -1.80
C VAL A 65 11.44 -3.27 -1.84
N SER A 66 12.27 -2.36 -2.35
CA SER A 66 13.72 -2.55 -2.41
C SER A 66 14.47 -1.26 -2.08
N PRO A 67 15.72 -1.34 -1.58
CA PRO A 67 16.55 -0.17 -1.34
C PRO A 67 16.82 0.67 -2.60
N LYS A 68 16.70 0.05 -3.79
CA LYS A 68 16.82 0.76 -5.06
C LYS A 68 15.58 1.61 -5.35
N LEU A 69 14.37 1.09 -5.11
CA LEU A 69 13.14 1.87 -5.31
C LEU A 69 12.97 2.94 -4.23
N LEU A 70 13.23 2.59 -2.98
CA LEU A 70 13.01 3.44 -1.82
C LEU A 70 14.33 3.68 -1.04
N PRO A 71 15.34 4.33 -1.63
CA PRO A 71 16.64 4.54 -0.98
C PRO A 71 16.56 5.44 0.26
N TRP A 72 15.48 6.21 0.39
CA TRP A 72 15.19 7.06 1.54
C TRP A 72 14.54 6.31 2.72
N PHE A 73 14.09 5.06 2.55
CA PHE A 73 13.19 4.39 3.52
C PHE A 73 13.78 4.24 4.93
N THR A 74 15.11 4.13 5.02
CA THR A 74 15.83 4.03 6.30
C THR A 74 16.00 5.36 7.01
N ARG A 75 15.82 6.50 6.33
CA ARG A 75 15.94 7.85 6.93
C ARG A 75 14.85 8.06 7.97
N ASP A 76 15.18 8.75 9.04
CA ASP A 76 14.17 9.18 10.02
C ASP A 76 13.51 10.49 9.57
N THR A 77 12.19 10.52 9.55
CA THR A 77 11.39 11.68 9.08
C THR A 77 9.94 11.52 9.52
N ASP A 78 9.33 12.63 9.94
CA ASP A 78 7.91 12.71 10.30
C ASP A 78 6.96 12.33 9.15
N TYR A 79 7.45 12.40 7.90
CA TYR A 79 6.67 12.08 6.71
C TYR A 79 6.84 10.63 6.23
N LYS A 80 7.56 9.76 6.96
CA LYS A 80 7.89 8.39 6.51
C LYS A 80 6.63 7.59 6.14
N LEU A 81 5.62 7.60 7.02
CA LEU A 81 4.37 6.89 6.80
C LEU A 81 3.63 7.41 5.56
N ILE A 82 3.58 8.73 5.38
CA ILE A 82 2.90 9.38 4.26
C ILE A 82 3.59 9.06 2.93
N LEU A 83 4.92 9.13 2.88
CA LEU A 83 5.70 8.84 1.69
C LEU A 83 5.67 7.35 1.33
N PHE A 84 5.74 6.47 2.32
CA PHE A 84 5.63 5.04 2.07
C PHE A 84 4.21 4.66 1.67
N GLY A 85 3.21 5.15 2.39
CA GLY A 85 1.81 4.92 2.09
C GLY A 85 1.39 5.45 0.71
N SER A 86 1.94 6.58 0.26
CA SER A 86 1.69 7.09 -1.09
C SER A 86 2.33 6.22 -2.17
N PHE A 87 3.55 5.71 -1.97
CA PHE A 87 4.13 4.70 -2.85
C PHE A 87 3.23 3.45 -2.95
N ILE A 88 2.79 2.92 -1.82
CA ILE A 88 1.91 1.75 -1.77
C ILE A 88 0.58 2.04 -2.48
N ALA A 89 -0.07 3.16 -2.18
CA ALA A 89 -1.34 3.56 -2.80
C ALA A 89 -1.23 3.64 -4.33
N GLY A 90 -0.16 4.26 -4.85
CA GLY A 90 0.10 4.36 -6.28
C GLY A 90 0.38 3.01 -6.93
N ASN A 91 1.09 2.12 -6.23
CA ASN A 91 1.44 0.79 -6.73
C ASN A 91 0.21 -0.14 -6.82
N ILE A 92 -0.66 -0.13 -5.80
CA ILE A 92 -1.80 -1.07 -5.75
C ILE A 92 -3.02 -0.61 -6.55
N LYS A 93 -3.25 0.70 -6.70
CA LYS A 93 -4.40 1.24 -7.43
C LYS A 93 -4.63 0.60 -8.81
N PRO A 94 -3.63 0.50 -9.72
CA PRO A 94 -3.83 -0.12 -11.03
C PRO A 94 -4.15 -1.62 -10.95
N GLN A 95 -3.60 -2.33 -9.95
CA GLN A 95 -3.91 -3.76 -9.71
C GLN A 95 -5.37 -3.95 -9.29
N LEU A 96 -5.85 -3.06 -8.41
CA LEU A 96 -7.24 -3.07 -7.94
C LEU A 96 -8.24 -2.70 -9.04
N ILE A 97 -7.89 -1.76 -9.91
CA ILE A 97 -8.75 -1.35 -11.05
C ILE A 97 -8.82 -2.43 -12.12
N SER A 98 -7.67 -3.02 -12.47
CA SER A 98 -7.59 -4.03 -13.52
C SER A 98 -7.99 -5.44 -13.06
N GLY A 99 -7.94 -5.69 -11.75
CA GLY A 99 -8.04 -7.04 -11.18
C GLY A 99 -6.81 -7.90 -11.46
N ILE A 100 -5.74 -7.33 -12.03
CA ILE A 100 -4.51 -8.05 -12.37
C ILE A 100 -3.48 -7.80 -11.28
N LYS A 101 -3.14 -8.87 -10.54
CA LYS A 101 -2.06 -8.85 -9.56
C LYS A 101 -0.71 -8.69 -10.26
N GLY A 102 0.12 -7.78 -9.75
CA GLY A 102 1.49 -7.60 -10.21
C GLY A 102 2.06 -6.29 -9.70
N ASP A 103 3.38 -6.18 -9.57
CA ASP A 103 3.97 -4.93 -9.09
C ASP A 103 3.83 -3.79 -10.11
N ASP A 104 3.39 -2.61 -9.67
CA ASP A 104 3.47 -1.36 -10.44
C ASP A 104 4.26 -0.30 -9.68
N SER A 105 5.56 -0.58 -9.50
CA SER A 105 6.50 0.35 -8.87
C SER A 105 6.56 1.71 -9.56
N TYR A 106 6.32 1.79 -10.88
CA TYR A 106 6.32 3.07 -11.59
C TYR A 106 5.19 3.97 -11.10
N SER A 107 3.95 3.46 -11.09
CA SER A 107 2.80 4.21 -10.55
C SER A 107 2.97 4.54 -9.07
N GLY A 108 3.59 3.65 -8.30
CA GLY A 108 3.97 3.91 -6.90
C GLY A 108 4.91 5.10 -6.75
N ILE A 109 6.02 5.13 -7.50
CA ILE A 109 7.00 6.22 -7.42
C ILE A 109 6.40 7.56 -7.90
N LEU A 110 5.58 7.57 -8.94
CA LEU A 110 4.88 8.79 -9.36
C LEU A 110 4.02 9.38 -8.25
N ASN A 111 3.26 8.53 -7.54
CA ASN A 111 2.41 9.00 -6.46
C ASN A 111 3.22 9.48 -5.24
N LEU A 112 4.36 8.85 -4.96
CA LEU A 112 5.33 9.29 -3.97
C LEU A 112 5.92 10.66 -4.33
N ILE A 113 6.34 10.86 -5.58
CA ILE A 113 6.89 12.14 -6.06
C ILE A 113 5.87 13.25 -5.85
N LYS A 114 4.63 13.04 -6.31
CA LYS A 114 3.54 14.01 -6.11
C LYS A 114 3.33 14.34 -4.63
N THR A 115 3.34 13.32 -3.77
CA THR A 115 3.17 13.51 -2.32
C THR A 115 4.33 14.29 -1.70
N TYR A 116 5.56 14.01 -2.12
CA TYR A 116 6.74 14.77 -1.71
C TYR A 116 6.67 16.24 -2.12
N GLU A 117 6.25 16.52 -3.36
CA GLU A 117 6.03 17.89 -3.84
C GLU A 117 4.95 18.62 -3.02
N GLU A 118 3.86 17.93 -2.65
CA GLU A 118 2.84 18.51 -1.76
C GLU A 118 3.38 18.81 -0.36
N ILE A 119 4.20 17.93 0.23
CA ILE A 119 4.85 18.21 1.53
C ILE A 119 5.68 19.49 1.43
N ARG A 120 6.47 19.64 0.36
CA ARG A 120 7.35 20.79 0.16
C ARG A 120 6.62 22.12 0.02
N LYS A 121 5.34 22.13 -0.39
CA LYS A 121 4.52 23.36 -0.43
C LYS A 121 4.22 23.94 0.94
N PHE A 122 4.20 23.12 1.99
CA PHE A 122 3.91 23.56 3.36
C PHE A 122 5.15 23.54 4.26
N ASN A 123 6.16 22.74 3.90
CA ASN A 123 7.44 22.67 4.59
C ASN A 123 8.57 22.78 3.56
N GLU A 124 8.92 24.02 3.19
CA GLU A 124 9.96 24.29 2.18
C GLU A 124 11.34 23.75 2.57
N SER A 125 11.61 23.61 3.89
CA SER A 125 12.86 23.08 4.42
C SER A 125 12.97 21.56 4.30
N PHE A 126 11.84 20.87 4.05
CA PHE A 126 11.83 19.43 3.86
C PHE A 126 12.46 19.07 2.50
N TYR A 127 13.53 18.29 2.56
CA TYR A 127 14.32 17.95 1.38
C TYR A 127 14.87 16.53 1.48
N MET A 128 14.73 15.74 0.41
CA MET A 128 15.33 14.42 0.28
C MET A 128 15.87 14.20 -1.12
N ILE A 129 17.20 14.32 -1.22
CA ILE A 129 17.96 14.17 -2.47
C ILE A 129 17.64 12.86 -3.19
N GLU A 130 17.32 11.80 -2.45
CA GLU A 130 16.92 10.51 -2.97
C GLU A 130 15.63 10.59 -3.79
N ILE A 131 14.64 11.38 -3.35
CA ILE A 131 13.39 11.60 -4.10
C ILE A 131 13.62 12.58 -5.25
N ASP A 132 14.45 13.61 -5.06
CA ASP A 132 14.77 14.53 -6.16
C ASP A 132 15.45 13.81 -7.33
N ARG A 133 16.29 12.81 -7.06
CA ARG A 133 16.84 11.95 -8.12
C ARG A 133 15.77 11.19 -8.89
N LEU A 134 14.70 10.73 -8.23
CA LEU A 134 13.57 10.07 -8.89
C LEU A 134 12.78 11.07 -9.75
N ILE A 135 12.64 12.32 -9.29
CA ILE A 135 12.05 13.42 -10.07
C ILE A 135 12.85 13.68 -11.34
N GLU A 136 14.18 13.77 -11.25
CA GLU A 136 15.03 13.97 -12.43
C GLU A 136 14.95 12.78 -13.40
N LEU A 137 14.91 11.54 -12.88
CA LEU A 137 14.67 10.36 -13.74
C LEU A 137 13.33 10.41 -14.47
N GLU A 138 12.27 10.95 -13.85
CA GLU A 138 10.97 11.11 -14.51
C GLU A 138 11.03 12.20 -15.59
N LYS A 139 11.65 13.35 -15.29
CA LYS A 139 11.86 14.43 -16.26
C LYS A 139 12.65 13.97 -17.49
N ASP A 140 13.64 13.10 -17.28
CA ASP A 140 14.45 12.51 -18.34
C ASP A 140 13.73 11.37 -19.11
N GLY A 141 12.52 10.97 -18.70
CA GLY A 141 11.79 9.83 -19.27
C GLY A 141 12.40 8.46 -18.95
N ARG A 142 13.28 8.38 -17.94
CA ARG A 142 14.06 7.18 -17.58
C ARG A 142 13.53 6.44 -16.36
N LEU A 143 12.59 7.03 -15.62
CA LEU A 143 12.06 6.45 -14.38
C LEU A 143 11.43 5.07 -14.60
N ARG A 144 10.66 4.89 -15.68
CA ARG A 144 10.00 3.60 -15.97
C ARG A 144 10.99 2.45 -16.14
N ASP A 145 12.10 2.67 -16.84
CA ASP A 145 13.11 1.63 -17.02
C ASP A 145 13.92 1.43 -15.73
N TYR A 146 14.17 2.49 -14.98
CA TYR A 146 14.75 2.41 -13.65
C TYR A 146 13.95 1.49 -12.72
N THR A 147 12.62 1.64 -12.65
CA THR A 147 11.77 0.81 -11.77
C THR A 147 11.75 -0.66 -12.19
N LYS A 148 11.74 -0.96 -13.50
CA LYS A 148 11.80 -2.36 -13.99
C LYS A 148 13.07 -3.09 -13.55
N THR A 149 14.20 -2.39 -13.51
CA THR A 149 15.48 -2.98 -13.08
C THR A 149 15.59 -3.14 -11.56
N ALA A 150 14.57 -2.74 -10.80
CA ALA A 150 14.51 -2.90 -9.35
C ALA A 150 13.53 -3.99 -8.91
N THR A 151 12.76 -4.54 -9.86
CA THR A 151 11.77 -5.61 -9.68
C THR A 151 12.22 -6.96 -10.28
N GLN A 152 13.42 -6.99 -10.88
CA GLN A 152 14.12 -8.18 -11.37
C GLN A 152 15.06 -8.70 -10.28
#